data_AF-A0A925L1L4-F1
#
_entry.id   AF-A0A925L1L4-F1
#
_cell.length_a   1.000
_cell.length_b   1.000
_cell.length_c   1.000
_cell.angle_alpha   90.00
_cell.angle_beta   90.00
_cell.angle_gamma   90.00
#
_symmetry.space_group_name_H-M   'P 1'
#
loop_
_entity.id
_entity.type
_entity.pdbx_description
1 polymer ?
#
loop_
_entity_poly.entity_id
_entity_poly.type
_entity_poly.pdbx_seq_one_letter_code
_entity_poly.pdbx_strand_id
1 'polypeptide(L)'
;MAVELSDSNPLEVLHQRLNTLGKVLSALCCLWIAVVGTVLIRDLTPDDLEHHRAQIIQERVARCEGEFSQRYACADAILLNGQQTGAAELLARLGVTLILPTIAWAMWRGVMARAERLR
;
A
#
# COMPACT_ATOMS: atom_id res chain seq x y z
N MET A 1 -4.70 41.20 -42.33
CA MET A 1 -5.09 40.34 -41.20
C MET A 1 -3.90 39.48 -40.88
N ALA A 2 -3.07 39.92 -39.93
CA ALA A 2 -1.91 39.16 -39.49
C ALA A 2 -2.42 38.03 -38.59
N VAL A 3 -2.09 36.80 -38.96
CA VAL A 3 -2.33 35.61 -38.13
C VAL A 3 -1.39 35.75 -36.92
N GLU A 4 -1.94 35.97 -35.73
CA GLU A 4 -1.19 35.83 -34.48
C GLU A 4 -0.66 34.39 -34.41
N LEU A 5 0.62 34.21 -34.77
CA LEU A 5 1.35 33.02 -34.37
C LEU A 5 1.38 33.06 -32.84
N SER A 6 0.60 32.18 -32.23
CA SER A 6 0.69 31.86 -30.81
C SER A 6 2.15 31.51 -30.49
N ASP A 7 2.90 32.50 -30.01
CA ASP A 7 4.29 32.44 -29.56
C ASP A 7 4.38 31.73 -28.20
N SER A 8 3.73 30.57 -28.10
CA SER A 8 3.84 29.70 -26.94
C SER A 8 5.11 28.90 -27.13
N ASN A 9 6.16 29.27 -26.39
CA ASN A 9 7.42 28.53 -26.30
C ASN A 9 7.10 27.01 -26.22
N PRO A 10 7.65 26.18 -27.13
CA PRO A 10 7.27 24.76 -27.21
C PRO A 10 7.54 23.99 -25.91
N LEU A 11 8.50 24.47 -25.11
CA LEU A 11 8.76 23.95 -23.76
C LEU A 11 7.64 24.23 -22.75
N GLU A 12 7.00 25.38 -22.85
CA GLU A 12 5.91 25.78 -21.96
C GLU A 12 4.68 24.89 -22.20
N VAL A 13 4.37 24.63 -23.47
CA VAL A 13 3.30 23.70 -23.88
C VAL A 13 3.62 22.27 -23.42
N LEU A 14 4.86 21.81 -23.57
CA LEU A 14 5.29 20.50 -23.11
C LEU A 14 5.14 20.37 -21.58
N HIS A 15 5.58 21.38 -20.83
CA HIS A 15 5.48 21.39 -19.37
C HIS A 15 4.02 21.39 -18.90
N GLN A 16 3.15 22.15 -19.56
CA GLN A 16 1.71 22.17 -19.24
C GLN A 16 1.04 20.82 -19.53
N ARG A 17 1.42 20.14 -20.62
CA ARG A 17 0.95 18.78 -20.92
C ARG A 17 1.45 17.77 -19.90
N LEU A 18 2.72 17.85 -19.50
CA LEU A 18 3.28 17.00 -18.44
C LEU A 18 2.53 17.22 -17.11
N ASN A 19 2.23 18.45 -16.71
CA ASN A 19 1.44 18.69 -15.49
C ASN A 19 0.04 18.07 -15.57
N THR A 20 -0.61 18.13 -16.74
CA THR A 20 -1.92 17.49 -16.94
C THR A 20 -1.81 15.96 -16.85
N LEU A 21 -0.79 15.37 -17.48
CA LEU A 21 -0.51 13.94 -17.40
C LEU A 21 -0.20 13.49 -15.98
N GLY A 22 0.53 14.30 -15.19
CA GLY A 22 0.82 14.02 -13.78
C GLY A 22 -0.45 13.96 -12.93
N LYS A 23 -1.43 14.85 -13.18
CA LYS A 23 -2.73 14.81 -12.49
C LYS A 23 -3.53 13.56 -12.84
N VAL A 24 -3.55 13.17 -14.12
CA VAL A 24 -4.21 11.94 -14.58
C VAL A 24 -3.56 10.71 -13.95
N LEU A 25 -2.23 10.66 -13.92
CA LEU A 25 -1.49 9.56 -13.31
C LEU A 25 -1.80 9.45 -11.81
N SER A 26 -1.86 10.58 -11.09
CA SER A 26 -2.24 10.60 -9.68
C SER A 26 -3.66 10.06 -9.47
N ALA A 27 -4.63 10.48 -10.29
CA ALA A 27 -5.99 9.97 -10.20
C ALA A 27 -6.07 8.45 -10.44
N LEU A 28 -5.30 7.93 -11.42
CA LEU A 28 -5.21 6.50 -11.70
C LEU A 28 -4.58 5.71 -10.55
N CYS A 29 -3.52 6.24 -9.92
CA CYS A 29 -2.92 5.62 -8.73
C CYS A 29 -3.89 5.57 -7.55
N CYS A 30 -4.65 6.64 -7.30
CA CYS A 30 -5.67 6.66 -6.26
C CYS A 30 -6.79 5.64 -6.55
N LEU A 31 -7.24 5.57 -7.81
CA LEU A 31 -8.26 4.60 -8.23
C LEU A 31 -7.77 3.16 -8.06
N TRP A 32 -6.51 2.89 -8.42
CA TRP A 32 -5.89 1.58 -8.22
C TRP A 32 -5.89 1.17 -6.75
N ILE A 33 -5.39 2.04 -5.87
CA ILE A 33 -5.35 1.77 -4.42
C ILE A 33 -6.76 1.52 -3.88
N ALA A 34 -7.75 2.31 -4.30
CA ALA A 34 -9.12 2.14 -3.87
C ALA A 34 -9.71 0.79 -4.31
N VAL A 35 -9.55 0.42 -5.59
CA VAL A 35 -10.10 -0.83 -6.14
C VAL A 35 -9.39 -2.04 -5.54
N VAL A 36 -8.06 -2.07 -5.61
CA VAL A 36 -7.23 -3.18 -5.13
C VAL A 36 -7.38 -3.31 -3.62
N GLY A 37 -7.28 -2.21 -2.87
CA GLY A 37 -7.51 -2.21 -1.43
C GLY A 37 -8.89 -2.76 -1.05
N THR A 38 -9.95 -2.39 -1.78
CA THR A 38 -11.31 -2.92 -1.53
C THR A 38 -11.42 -4.42 -1.79
N VAL A 39 -10.81 -4.92 -2.86
CA VAL A 39 -10.79 -6.36 -3.17
C VAL A 39 -10.04 -7.11 -2.07
N LEU A 40 -8.86 -6.63 -1.68
CA LEU A 40 -8.06 -7.26 -0.62
C LEU A 40 -8.72 -7.24 0.76
N ILE A 41 -9.52 -6.21 1.06
CA ILE A 41 -10.30 -6.15 2.30
C ILE A 41 -11.46 -7.14 2.28
N ARG A 42 -12.11 -7.36 1.13
CA ARG A 42 -13.18 -8.37 1.02
C ARG A 42 -12.68 -9.80 1.20
N ASP A 43 -11.42 -10.05 0.85
CA ASP A 43 -10.75 -11.33 1.04
C ASP A 43 -10.11 -11.47 2.45
N LEU A 44 -10.32 -10.52 3.38
CA LEU A 44 -9.96 -10.72 4.79
C LEU A 44 -11.04 -11.58 5.46
N THR A 45 -10.65 -12.72 5.98
CA THR A 45 -11.51 -13.48 6.90
C THR A 45 -11.46 -12.83 8.29
N PRO A 46 -12.51 -12.97 9.12
CA PRO A 46 -12.51 -12.43 10.48
C PRO A 46 -11.35 -12.95 11.35
N ASP A 47 -10.84 -14.15 11.06
CA ASP A 47 -9.65 -14.73 11.71
C ASP A 47 -8.36 -13.95 11.36
N ASP A 48 -8.25 -13.34 10.17
CA ASP A 48 -7.05 -12.57 9.76
C ASP A 48 -6.91 -11.22 10.49
N LEU A 49 -8.02 -10.74 11.07
CA LEU A 49 -8.09 -9.48 11.83
C LEU A 49 -7.97 -9.69 13.34
N GLU A 50 -7.93 -10.95 13.81
CA GLU A 50 -7.73 -11.28 15.22
C GLU A 50 -6.32 -10.92 15.69
N HIS A 51 -6.18 -9.68 16.13
CA HIS A 51 -5.01 -9.18 16.87
C HIS A 51 -4.70 -10.07 18.08
N HIS A 52 -3.47 -10.05 18.58
CA HIS A 52 -3.04 -10.72 19.84
C HIS A 52 -3.83 -10.35 21.11
N ARG A 53 -4.80 -9.43 21.02
CA ARG A 53 -5.76 -9.09 22.06
C ARG A 53 -7.18 -9.60 21.80
N ALA A 54 -7.40 -10.36 20.72
CA ALA A 54 -8.67 -11.00 20.46
C ALA A 54 -9.05 -11.87 21.66
N GLN A 55 -10.31 -11.77 22.08
CA GLN A 55 -10.82 -12.48 23.25
C GLN A 55 -10.58 -13.99 23.14
N ILE A 56 -10.51 -14.52 21.91
CA ILE A 56 -10.25 -15.94 21.66
C ILE A 56 -8.83 -16.38 22.06
N ILE A 57 -7.81 -15.51 21.88
CA ILE A 57 -6.43 -15.82 22.30
C ILE A 57 -6.35 -15.73 23.82
N GLN A 58 -7.02 -14.75 24.42
CA GLN A 58 -7.11 -14.63 25.88
C GLN A 58 -7.81 -15.85 26.50
N GLU A 59 -8.89 -16.34 25.90
CA GLU A 59 -9.57 -17.57 26.34
C GLU A 59 -8.71 -18.82 26.15
N ARG A 60 -7.93 -18.93 25.07
CA ARG A 60 -7.01 -20.06 24.86
C ARG A 60 -5.87 -20.06 25.86
N VAL A 61 -5.30 -18.89 26.18
CA VAL A 61 -4.26 -18.76 27.23
C VAL A 61 -4.85 -19.00 28.61
N ALA A 62 -6.10 -18.59 28.87
CA ALA A 62 -6.79 -18.85 30.13
C ALA A 62 -7.01 -20.35 30.42
N ARG A 63 -7.04 -21.20 29.38
CA ARG A 63 -7.11 -22.67 29.53
C ARG A 63 -5.76 -23.33 29.85
N CYS A 64 -4.65 -22.58 29.85
CA CYS A 64 -3.36 -23.12 30.27
C CYS A 64 -3.32 -23.28 31.80
N GLU A 65 -3.64 -24.47 32.28
CA GLU A 65 -3.54 -24.85 33.70
C GLU A 65 -2.24 -25.62 33.99
N GLY A 66 -1.85 -25.75 35.27
CA GLY A 66 -0.63 -26.46 35.69
C GLY A 66 0.40 -25.60 36.42
N GLU A 67 1.62 -26.11 36.57
CA GLU A 67 2.75 -25.42 37.20
C GLU A 67 3.21 -24.22 36.37
N PHE A 68 3.87 -23.23 37.00
CA PHE A 68 4.23 -21.96 36.34
C PHE A 68 4.98 -22.18 35.02
N SER A 69 5.99 -23.06 35.00
CA SER A 69 6.75 -23.39 33.78
C SER A 69 5.89 -23.92 32.62
N GLN A 70 4.89 -24.75 32.91
CA GLN A 70 3.97 -25.31 31.91
C GLN A 70 3.02 -24.26 31.34
N ARG A 71 2.53 -23.34 32.19
CA ARG A 71 1.66 -22.25 31.73
C ARG A 71 2.39 -21.30 30.79
N TYR A 72 3.65 -20.98 31.09
CA TYR A 72 4.48 -20.16 30.21
C TYR A 72 4.74 -20.85 28.87
N ALA A 73 5.13 -22.13 28.88
CA ALA A 73 5.36 -22.88 27.63
C ALA A 73 4.08 -23.01 26.78
N CYS A 74 2.93 -23.21 27.42
CA CYS A 74 1.62 -23.28 26.76
C CYS A 74 1.22 -21.94 26.13
N ALA A 75 1.37 -20.84 26.86
CA ALA A 75 1.07 -19.50 26.35
C ALA A 75 2.01 -19.10 25.21
N ASP A 76 3.31 -19.41 25.35
CA ASP A 76 4.32 -19.07 24.34
C ASP A 76 4.09 -19.85 23.04
N ALA A 77 3.70 -21.12 23.12
CA ALA A 77 3.33 -21.91 21.94
C ALA A 77 2.08 -21.37 21.22
N ILE A 78 1.10 -20.83 21.94
CA ILE A 78 -0.10 -20.21 21.36
C ILE A 78 0.27 -18.88 20.69
N LEU A 79 1.13 -18.08 21.32
CA LEU A 79 1.56 -16.78 20.81
C LEU A 79 2.49 -16.90 19.60
N LEU A 80 3.42 -17.87 19.63
CA LEU A 80 4.38 -18.12 18.54
C LEU A 80 3.72 -18.77 17.31
N ASN A 81 2.80 -19.72 17.50
CA ASN A 81 2.10 -20.36 16.38
C ASN A 81 1.00 -19.48 15.78
N GLY A 82 0.48 -18.51 16.53
CA GLY A 82 -0.58 -17.59 16.06
C GLY A 82 -0.08 -16.40 15.23
N GLN A 83 1.24 -16.19 15.06
CA GLN A 83 1.77 -14.87 14.67
C GLN A 83 2.41 -14.71 13.29
N GLN A 84 2.91 -15.77 12.65
CA GLN A 84 3.75 -15.55 11.46
C GLN A 84 2.97 -15.32 10.16
N THR A 85 1.71 -15.75 10.09
CA THR A 85 0.91 -15.61 8.86
C THR A 85 0.34 -14.21 8.71
N GLY A 86 -0.29 -13.64 9.76
CA GLY A 86 -1.00 -12.36 9.66
C GLY A 86 -0.12 -11.17 9.24
N ALA A 87 1.06 -10.99 9.83
CA ALA A 87 1.93 -9.85 9.51
C ALA A 87 2.57 -9.94 8.13
N ALA A 88 3.06 -11.13 7.74
CA ALA A 88 3.65 -11.36 6.43
C ALA A 88 2.61 -11.23 5.31
N GLU A 89 1.39 -11.69 5.57
CA GLU A 89 0.28 -11.61 4.64
C GLU A 89 -0.20 -10.16 4.47
N LEU A 90 -0.34 -9.39 5.55
CA LEU A 90 -0.64 -7.96 5.48
C LEU A 90 0.45 -7.18 4.71
N LEU A 91 1.72 -7.52 4.91
CA LEU A 91 2.83 -6.92 4.15
C LEU A 91 2.78 -7.27 2.67
N ALA A 92 2.46 -8.53 2.32
CA ALA A 92 2.27 -8.93 0.93
C ALA A 92 1.10 -8.17 0.28
N ARG A 93 -0.02 -8.06 1.01
CA ARG A 93 -1.21 -7.30 0.59
C ARG A 93 -0.90 -5.81 0.38
N LEU A 94 -0.15 -5.18 1.30
CA LEU A 94 0.36 -3.81 1.15
C LEU A 94 1.29 -3.67 -0.06
N GLY A 95 2.19 -4.64 -0.24
CA GLY A 95 3.11 -4.68 -1.38
C GLY A 95 2.36 -4.66 -2.71
N VAL A 96 1.40 -5.55 -2.91
CA VAL A 96 0.60 -5.62 -4.15
C VAL A 96 -0.16 -4.31 -4.41
N THR A 97 -0.71 -3.70 -3.36
CA THR A 97 -1.48 -2.46 -3.48
C THR A 97 -0.59 -1.28 -3.87
N LEU A 98 0.64 -1.23 -3.39
CA LEU A 98 1.54 -0.07 -3.52
C LEU A 98 2.61 -0.20 -4.61
N ILE A 99 2.89 -1.40 -5.14
CA ILE A 99 3.91 -1.63 -6.18
C ILE A 99 3.65 -0.77 -7.42
N LEU A 100 2.42 -0.77 -7.93
CA LEU A 100 2.09 -0.08 -9.18
C LEU A 100 2.17 1.45 -9.01
N PRO A 101 1.61 2.05 -7.95
CA PRO A 101 1.81 3.47 -7.63
C PRO A 101 3.27 3.87 -7.42
N THR A 102 4.09 3.04 -6.75
CA THR A 102 5.50 3.36 -6.48
C THR A 102 6.35 3.34 -7.75
N ILE A 103 6.15 2.36 -8.63
CA ILE A 103 6.84 2.33 -9.93
C ILE A 103 6.41 3.52 -10.79
N ALA A 104 5.11 3.78 -10.88
CA ALA A 104 4.58 4.93 -11.62
C ALA A 104 5.16 6.25 -11.13
N TRP A 105 5.25 6.44 -9.82
CA TRP A 105 5.87 7.61 -9.20
C TRP A 105 7.36 7.74 -9.54
N ALA A 106 8.12 6.65 -9.44
CA ALA A 106 9.55 6.63 -9.76
C ALA A 106 9.81 6.99 -11.23
N MET A 107 9.03 6.43 -12.15
CA MET A 107 9.10 6.76 -13.57
C MET A 107 8.72 8.23 -13.83
N TRP A 108 7.65 8.72 -13.20
CA TRP A 108 7.20 10.10 -13.35
C TRP A 108 8.27 11.11 -12.90
N ARG A 109 8.93 10.85 -11.77
CA ARG A 109 10.08 11.64 -11.32
C ARG A 109 11.20 11.69 -12.36
N GLY A 110 11.50 10.56 -13.00
CA GLY A 110 12.49 10.50 -14.08
C GLY A 110 12.12 11.35 -15.29
N VAL A 111 10.83 11.35 -15.68
CA VAL A 111 10.30 12.19 -16.77
C VAL A 111 10.43 13.67 -16.42
N MET A 112 9.98 14.07 -15.24
CA MET A 112 10.04 15.47 -14.80
C MET A 112 11.49 15.97 -14.67
N ALA A 113 12.40 15.17 -14.12
CA ALA A 113 13.82 15.52 -14.04
C ALA A 113 14.51 15.65 -15.41
N ARG A 114 13.95 15.04 -16.47
CA ARG A 114 14.42 15.28 -17.85
C ARG A 114 13.82 16.54 -18.44
N ALA A 115 12.53 16.79 -18.20
CA ALA A 115 11.86 18.00 -18.65
C ALA A 115 12.49 19.27 -18.04
N GLU A 116 12.88 19.23 -16.76
CA GLU A 116 13.57 20.34 -16.07
C GLU A 116 14.96 20.62 -16.65
N ARG A 117 15.67 19.60 -17.14
CA ARG A 117 17.00 19.78 -17.76
C ARG A 117 16.96 20.41 -19.15
N LEU A 118 15.81 20.34 -19.81
CA LEU A 118 15.61 20.92 -21.14
C LEU A 118 15.14 22.38 -21.05
N ARG A 119 14.54 22.77 -19.92
CA ARG A 119 14.08 24.12 -19.62
C ARG A 119 15.24 25.05 -19.27
#